data_AF-A0A702EC52-F1
#
_entry.id   AF-A0A702EC52-F1
#
_cell.length_a   1.000
_cell.length_b   1.000
_cell.length_c   1.000
_cell.angle_alpha   90.00
_cell.angle_beta   90.00
_cell.angle_gamma   90.00
#
_symmetry.space_group_name_H-M   'P 1'
#
loop_
_entity.id
_entity.type
_entity.pdbx_description
1 polymer ?
#
loop_
_entity_poly.entity_id
_entity_poly.type
_entity_poly.pdbx_seq_one_letter_code
_entity_poly.pdbx_strand_id
1 'polypeptide(L)'
;MDKEEQYLLFALSTPMEVLYIGNEPSHTSPAMYTGIPAVDLSDSWGIDNREDLIQTIYRMTDSGHAANLAILYTRWFTLSPRQWREFTAQFGEQGQIYARFVAETALCCGRGGIKAWDYVRMGFLCRMGVLNQWLTEEESLWLQSRIYERTHYFYDSWTQYFAAYSLGRLYWQADGDTMQEYFAHLKYDASGARMFNELASTTESYYAQLPWRPLNEQPTCPETLKGVSDL
;
A
#
# COMPACT_ATOMS: atom_id res chain seq x y z
N MET A 1 -9.51 -10.04 18.67
CA MET A 1 -8.85 -10.42 17.41
C MET A 1 -7.90 -11.57 17.66
N ASP A 2 -7.98 -12.63 16.88
CA ASP A 2 -7.07 -13.78 16.98
C ASP A 2 -5.74 -13.56 16.23
N LYS A 3 -4.78 -14.48 16.39
CA LYS A 3 -3.47 -14.38 15.73
C LYS A 3 -3.54 -14.48 14.20
N GLU A 4 -4.47 -15.26 13.65
CA GLU A 4 -4.59 -15.41 12.20
C GLU A 4 -5.05 -14.10 11.56
N GLU A 5 -5.98 -13.39 12.21
CA GLU A 5 -6.41 -12.06 11.79
C GLU A 5 -5.31 -11.01 11.92
N GLN A 6 -4.49 -11.07 12.98
CA GLN A 6 -3.31 -10.20 13.10
C GLN A 6 -2.34 -10.40 11.92
N TYR A 7 -2.14 -11.63 11.46
CA TYR A 7 -1.29 -11.91 10.30
C TYR A 7 -1.85 -11.31 9.00
N LEU A 8 -3.18 -11.22 8.85
CA LEU A 8 -3.79 -10.49 7.73
C LEU A 8 -3.47 -9.00 7.78
N LEU A 9 -3.43 -8.41 8.97
CA LEU A 9 -3.04 -7.02 9.14
C LEU A 9 -1.56 -6.82 8.78
N PHE A 10 -0.67 -7.66 9.30
CA PHE A 10 0.77 -7.57 9.03
C PHE A 10 1.09 -7.76 7.54
N ALA A 11 0.33 -8.62 6.86
CA ALA A 11 0.44 -8.88 5.41
C ALA A 11 0.26 -7.62 4.54
N LEU A 12 -0.39 -6.56 5.04
CA LEU A 12 -0.47 -5.27 4.35
C LEU A 12 0.91 -4.72 4.02
N SER A 13 1.88 -4.90 4.91
CA SER A 13 3.18 -4.24 4.83
C SER A 13 4.33 -5.10 4.31
N THR A 14 4.07 -6.37 3.99
CA THR A 14 5.11 -7.32 3.57
C THR A 14 5.92 -6.93 2.34
N PRO A 15 5.43 -6.14 1.37
CA PRO A 15 6.29 -5.65 0.30
C PRO A 15 7.41 -4.74 0.82
N MET A 16 7.18 -3.98 1.89
CA MET A 16 8.21 -3.13 2.50
C MET A 16 9.21 -3.93 3.34
N GLU A 17 8.77 -5.04 3.97
CA GLU A 17 9.68 -5.99 4.64
C GLU A 17 10.74 -6.51 3.69
N VAL A 18 10.31 -6.97 2.51
CA VAL A 18 11.20 -7.54 1.51
C VAL A 18 12.09 -6.47 0.89
N LEU A 19 11.68 -5.19 0.89
CA LEU A 19 12.45 -4.09 0.29
C LEU A 19 13.65 -3.66 1.15
N TYR A 20 13.53 -3.68 2.48
CA TYR A 20 14.56 -3.24 3.42
C TYR A 20 15.55 -4.38 3.76
N ILE A 21 16.60 -4.50 2.94
CA ILE A 21 17.66 -5.52 3.08
C ILE A 21 18.50 -5.26 4.33
N GLY A 22 18.81 -6.33 5.08
CA GLY A 22 19.84 -6.31 6.13
C GLY A 22 19.31 -6.54 7.55
N ASN A 23 18.00 -6.53 7.73
CA ASN A 23 17.34 -6.90 8.98
C ASN A 23 16.77 -8.33 8.88
N GLU A 24 16.33 -8.90 10.00
CA GLU A 24 15.58 -10.15 10.02
C GLU A 24 14.07 -9.83 9.92
N PRO A 25 13.45 -9.79 8.72
CA PRO A 25 12.02 -9.51 8.60
C PRO A 25 11.19 -10.66 9.20
N SER A 26 10.03 -10.32 9.73
CA SER A 26 9.08 -11.28 10.28
C SER A 26 7.67 -10.96 9.83
N HIS A 27 7.04 -11.89 9.10
CA HIS A 27 5.64 -11.78 8.69
C HIS A 27 4.64 -11.89 9.85
N THR A 28 5.09 -12.37 11.02
CA THR A 28 4.23 -12.71 12.16
C THR A 28 4.42 -11.80 13.37
N SER A 29 5.38 -10.87 13.31
CA SER A 29 5.70 -9.96 14.42
C SER A 29 4.99 -8.61 14.28
N PRO A 30 4.45 -8.02 15.36
CA PRO A 30 3.94 -6.66 15.31
C PRO A 30 5.06 -5.62 15.06
N ALA A 31 6.27 -5.89 15.54
CA ALA A 31 7.48 -5.14 15.21
C ALA A 31 8.16 -5.85 14.03
N MET A 32 7.97 -5.31 12.83
CA MET A 32 8.31 -5.92 11.54
C MET A 32 9.65 -6.65 11.43
N TYR A 33 10.68 -6.19 12.16
CA TYR A 33 12.01 -6.76 12.18
C TYR A 33 12.34 -7.34 13.54
N THR A 34 12.98 -8.51 13.56
CA THR A 34 13.62 -9.07 14.76
C THR A 34 15.10 -8.67 14.79
N GLY A 35 15.69 -8.69 15.99
CA GLY A 35 17.13 -8.48 16.17
C GLY A 35 17.62 -7.03 16.18
N ILE A 36 16.75 -6.04 15.91
CA ILE A 36 17.06 -4.61 16.04
C ILE A 36 16.10 -3.92 17.02
N PRO A 37 16.56 -2.88 17.77
CA PRO A 37 15.71 -2.21 18.75
C PRO A 37 14.88 -1.06 18.18
N ALA A 38 15.29 -0.48 17.04
CA ALA A 38 14.62 0.65 16.39
C ALA A 38 15.16 0.84 14.96
N VAL A 39 14.41 1.58 14.13
CA VAL A 39 14.85 2.12 12.84
C VAL A 39 14.78 3.65 12.85
N ASP A 40 15.71 4.29 12.16
CA ASP A 40 15.63 5.74 11.92
C ASP A 40 14.70 6.03 10.74
N LEU A 41 13.67 6.85 10.98
CA LEU A 41 12.71 7.29 9.97
C LEU A 41 12.92 8.76 9.55
N SER A 42 13.86 9.48 10.18
CA SER A 42 14.05 10.92 9.94
C SER A 42 14.49 11.18 8.49
N ASP A 43 15.55 10.52 8.03
CA ASP A 43 16.15 10.80 6.71
C ASP A 43 15.22 10.49 5.53
N SER A 44 14.44 9.42 5.62
CA SER A 44 13.62 8.93 4.50
C SER A 44 12.16 9.35 4.57
N TRP A 45 11.65 9.64 5.77
CA TRP A 45 10.23 9.95 6.00
C TRP A 45 9.99 11.29 6.66
N GLY A 46 11.01 11.91 7.27
CA GLY A 46 10.86 13.12 8.07
C GLY A 46 10.02 12.88 9.31
N ILE A 47 10.15 11.70 9.94
CA ILE A 47 9.40 11.29 11.13
C ILE A 47 10.37 11.11 12.28
N ASP A 48 10.27 11.98 13.29
CA ASP A 48 11.18 11.98 14.44
C ASP A 48 10.53 11.46 15.73
N ASN A 49 9.21 11.35 15.75
CA ASN A 49 8.44 11.00 16.95
C ASN A 49 7.08 10.35 16.62
N ARG A 50 6.36 9.99 17.67
CA ARG A 50 5.02 9.38 17.62
C ARG A 50 4.01 10.26 16.88
N GLU A 51 3.94 11.55 17.20
CA GLU A 51 2.97 12.48 16.63
C GLU A 51 3.18 12.62 15.12
N ASP A 52 4.43 12.75 14.66
CA ASP A 52 4.78 12.80 13.23
C ASP A 52 4.37 11.51 12.51
N LEU A 53 4.54 10.36 13.17
CA LEU A 53 4.17 9.06 12.64
C LEU A 53 2.65 8.95 12.44
N ILE A 54 1.87 9.27 13.49
CA ILE A 54 0.41 9.22 13.44
C ILE A 54 -0.12 10.21 12.39
N GLN A 55 0.42 11.43 12.36
CA GLN A 55 0.01 12.46 11.39
C GLN A 55 0.33 12.04 9.95
N THR A 56 1.47 11.37 9.74
CA THR A 56 1.85 10.85 8.42
C THR A 56 0.90 9.76 7.97
N ILE A 57 0.60 8.78 8.83
CA ILE A 57 -0.38 7.73 8.54
C ILE A 57 -1.74 8.36 8.20
N TYR A 58 -2.21 9.29 9.03
CA TYR A 58 -3.49 9.99 8.82
C TYR A 58 -3.56 10.68 7.45
N ARG A 59 -2.54 11.47 7.10
CA ARG A 59 -2.47 12.19 5.81
C ARG A 59 -2.46 11.26 4.60
N MET A 60 -1.77 10.12 4.68
CA MET A 60 -1.63 9.17 3.56
C MET A 60 -2.94 8.49 3.19
N THR A 61 -3.91 8.44 4.11
CA THR A 61 -5.23 7.84 3.92
C THR A 61 -5.96 8.39 2.69
N ASP A 62 -6.07 9.72 2.59
CA ASP A 62 -6.85 10.40 1.55
C ASP A 62 -5.98 11.29 0.64
N SER A 63 -4.81 11.71 1.12
CA SER A 63 -3.89 12.60 0.39
C SER A 63 -2.57 11.92 0.04
N GLY A 64 -2.59 10.59 -0.08
CA GLY A 64 -1.46 9.78 -0.52
C GLY A 64 -1.10 10.00 -2.00
N HIS A 65 -0.02 9.35 -2.46
CA HIS A 65 0.48 9.54 -3.83
C HIS A 65 -0.49 8.97 -4.88
N ALA A 66 -1.35 8.02 -4.50
CA ALA A 66 -2.37 7.47 -5.38
C ALA A 66 -3.49 8.47 -5.73
N ALA A 67 -3.64 9.57 -4.97
CA ALA A 67 -4.73 10.53 -5.14
C ALA A 67 -4.77 11.12 -6.56
N ASN A 68 -3.59 11.34 -7.16
CA ASN A 68 -3.47 11.92 -8.51
C ASN A 68 -4.14 11.08 -9.60
N LEU A 69 -4.15 9.75 -9.46
CA LEU A 69 -4.76 8.84 -10.44
C LEU A 69 -6.15 8.34 -10.03
N ALA A 70 -6.61 8.65 -8.81
CA ALA A 70 -7.85 8.08 -8.25
C ALA A 70 -9.08 8.37 -9.12
N ILE A 71 -9.19 9.59 -9.65
CA ILE A 71 -10.30 9.96 -10.55
C ILE A 71 -10.23 9.17 -11.86
N LEU A 72 -9.04 8.99 -12.43
CA LEU A 72 -8.86 8.25 -13.67
C LEU A 72 -9.25 6.78 -13.50
N TYR A 73 -8.79 6.11 -12.44
CA TYR A 73 -9.19 4.73 -12.13
C TYR A 73 -10.71 4.62 -11.92
N THR A 74 -11.31 5.54 -11.15
CA THR A 74 -12.77 5.55 -10.94
C THR A 74 -13.54 5.71 -12.25
N ARG A 75 -13.09 6.62 -13.13
CA ARG A 75 -13.71 6.86 -14.44
C ARG A 75 -13.53 5.68 -15.39
N TRP A 76 -12.39 5.00 -15.38
CA TRP A 76 -12.17 3.81 -16.18
C TRP A 76 -13.22 2.72 -15.91
N PHE A 77 -13.54 2.47 -14.64
CA PHE A 77 -14.53 1.45 -14.24
C PHE A 77 -15.99 1.88 -14.38
N THR A 78 -16.28 3.16 -14.64
CA THR A 78 -17.65 3.70 -14.68
C THR A 78 -18.06 4.22 -16.05
N LEU A 79 -17.11 4.57 -16.92
CA LEU A 79 -17.37 5.04 -18.27
C LEU A 79 -17.34 3.89 -19.28
N SER A 80 -18.19 3.97 -20.30
CA SER A 80 -18.04 3.11 -21.48
C SER A 80 -16.74 3.43 -22.24
N PRO A 81 -16.22 2.52 -23.09
CA PRO A 81 -15.02 2.78 -23.88
C PRO A 81 -15.09 4.05 -24.73
N ARG A 82 -16.28 4.41 -25.24
CA ARG A 82 -16.49 5.66 -25.98
C ARG A 82 -16.36 6.88 -25.08
N GLN A 83 -17.06 6.87 -23.94
CA GLN A 83 -17.02 7.97 -22.97
C GLN A 83 -15.63 8.16 -22.37
N TRP A 84 -14.88 7.06 -22.15
CA TRP A 84 -13.48 7.16 -21.73
C TRP A 84 -12.63 7.92 -22.74
N ARG A 85 -12.71 7.56 -24.03
CA ARG A 85 -11.98 8.28 -25.10
C ARG A 85 -12.37 9.75 -25.18
N GLU A 86 -13.66 10.05 -25.11
CA GLU A 86 -14.17 11.43 -25.09
C GLU A 86 -13.64 12.20 -23.85
N PHE A 87 -13.64 11.55 -22.68
CA PHE A 87 -13.17 12.11 -21.42
C PHE A 87 -11.67 12.39 -21.41
N THR A 88 -10.85 11.51 -22.00
CA THR A 88 -9.39 11.69 -22.01
C THR A 88 -8.91 12.56 -23.16
N ALA A 89 -9.67 12.72 -24.25
CA ALA A 89 -9.29 13.53 -25.41
C ALA A 89 -9.02 15.01 -25.09
N GLN A 90 -9.59 15.52 -24.00
CA GLN A 90 -9.38 16.90 -23.55
C GLN A 90 -8.08 17.11 -22.74
N PHE A 91 -7.34 16.05 -22.41
CA PHE A 91 -6.12 16.16 -21.60
C PHE A 91 -4.90 16.55 -22.44
N GLY A 92 -4.02 17.36 -21.83
CA GLY A 92 -2.67 17.61 -22.35
C GLY A 92 -1.79 16.36 -22.29
N GLU A 93 -0.58 16.45 -22.82
CA GLU A 93 0.37 15.33 -23.00
C GLU A 93 0.55 14.46 -21.75
N GLN A 94 0.85 15.08 -20.61
CA GLN A 94 1.01 14.36 -19.33
C GLN A 94 -0.27 13.63 -18.91
N GLY A 95 -1.44 14.25 -19.09
CA GLY A 95 -2.72 13.62 -18.77
C GLY A 95 -3.04 12.44 -19.69
N GLN A 96 -2.59 12.47 -20.96
CA GLN A 96 -2.69 11.32 -21.86
C GLN A 96 -1.79 10.15 -21.41
N ILE A 97 -0.59 10.44 -20.91
CA ILE A 97 0.31 9.43 -20.34
C ILE A 97 -0.36 8.74 -19.15
N TYR A 98 -0.93 9.52 -18.22
CA TYR A 98 -1.65 8.97 -17.07
C TYR A 98 -2.89 8.18 -17.47
N ALA A 99 -3.68 8.68 -18.42
CA ALA A 99 -4.85 7.97 -18.93
C ALA A 99 -4.49 6.61 -19.54
N ARG A 100 -3.40 6.55 -20.33
CA ARG A 100 -2.89 5.32 -20.90
C ARG A 100 -2.39 4.35 -19.82
N PHE A 101 -1.60 4.83 -18.87
CA PHE A 101 -1.15 4.02 -17.74
C PHE A 101 -2.34 3.38 -17.01
N VAL A 102 -3.37 4.17 -16.69
CA VAL A 102 -4.60 3.66 -16.05
C VAL A 102 -5.31 2.63 -16.91
N ALA A 103 -5.48 2.90 -18.22
CA ALA A 103 -6.13 1.96 -19.13
C ALA A 103 -5.42 0.59 -19.21
N GLU A 104 -4.09 0.60 -19.16
CA GLU A 104 -3.25 -0.61 -19.22
C GLU A 104 -3.22 -1.39 -17.90
N THR A 105 -3.46 -0.72 -16.76
CA THR A 105 -3.26 -1.29 -15.42
C THR A 105 -4.54 -1.53 -14.63
N ALA A 106 -5.65 -0.90 -15.00
CA ALA A 106 -6.88 -0.91 -14.21
C ALA A 106 -7.41 -2.30 -13.88
N LEU A 107 -7.38 -3.25 -14.82
CA LEU A 107 -7.86 -4.61 -14.55
C LEU A 107 -6.99 -5.33 -13.51
N CYS A 108 -5.68 -5.08 -13.51
CA CYS A 108 -4.74 -5.65 -12.54
C CYS A 108 -4.84 -4.97 -11.17
N CYS A 109 -5.13 -3.66 -11.14
CA CYS A 109 -5.20 -2.88 -9.91
C CYS A 109 -6.61 -2.87 -9.27
N GLY A 110 -7.66 -3.26 -9.99
CA GLY A 110 -9.02 -3.09 -9.51
C GLY A 110 -9.43 -1.62 -9.31
N ARG A 111 -10.59 -1.40 -8.69
CA ARG A 111 -11.19 -0.06 -8.53
C ARG A 111 -10.37 0.85 -7.62
N GLY A 112 -9.61 0.28 -6.69
CA GLY A 112 -8.66 1.02 -5.86
C GLY A 112 -7.51 1.64 -6.64
N GLY A 113 -7.24 1.19 -7.86
CA GLY A 113 -6.08 1.62 -8.61
C GLY A 113 -4.80 1.39 -7.79
N ILE A 114 -3.91 2.37 -7.79
CA ILE A 114 -2.62 2.28 -7.08
C ILE A 114 -2.68 2.66 -5.58
N LYS A 115 -3.86 2.74 -4.95
CA LYS A 115 -3.99 3.07 -3.51
C LYS A 115 -3.19 2.13 -2.59
N ALA A 116 -3.00 0.88 -2.99
CA ALA A 116 -2.17 -0.09 -2.29
C ALA A 116 -0.73 0.41 -2.05
N TRP A 117 -0.19 1.29 -2.92
CA TRP A 117 1.10 1.95 -2.67
C TRP A 117 1.14 2.76 -1.37
N ASP A 118 0.03 3.44 -1.05
CA ASP A 118 -0.09 4.18 0.20
C ASP A 118 -0.43 3.23 1.35
N TYR A 119 -1.33 2.27 1.17
CA TYR A 119 -1.74 1.33 2.22
C TYR A 119 -0.61 0.44 2.74
N VAL A 120 0.25 -0.08 1.85
CA VAL A 120 1.43 -0.87 2.23
C VAL A 120 2.36 -0.04 3.12
N ARG A 121 2.58 1.23 2.75
CA ARG A 121 3.44 2.16 3.48
C ARG A 121 2.85 2.58 4.82
N MET A 122 1.53 2.76 4.90
CA MET A 122 0.84 3.00 6.16
C MET A 122 0.97 1.79 7.10
N GLY A 123 0.78 0.56 6.61
CA GLY A 123 1.00 -0.66 7.39
C GLY A 123 2.45 -0.80 7.87
N PHE A 124 3.41 -0.47 7.00
CA PHE A 124 4.83 -0.41 7.35
C PHE A 124 5.07 0.56 8.52
N LEU A 125 4.57 1.80 8.43
CA LEU A 125 4.72 2.79 9.50
C LEU A 125 4.06 2.34 10.80
N CYS A 126 2.91 1.66 10.78
CA CYS A 126 2.29 1.11 11.98
C CYS A 126 3.23 0.13 12.70
N ARG A 127 3.95 -0.71 11.96
CA ARG A 127 4.85 -1.71 12.53
C ARG A 127 6.23 -1.15 12.89
N MET A 128 6.69 -0.12 12.19
CA MET A 128 7.85 0.68 12.62
C MET A 128 7.54 1.45 13.90
N GLY A 129 6.32 1.95 14.07
CA GLY A 129 5.87 2.59 15.30
C GLY A 129 5.95 1.65 16.50
N VAL A 130 5.58 0.37 16.34
CA VAL A 130 5.77 -0.63 17.39
C VAL A 130 7.24 -0.89 17.66
N LEU A 131 8.03 -1.09 16.61
CA LEU A 131 9.48 -1.35 16.72
C LEU A 131 10.20 -0.21 17.45
N ASN A 132 9.91 1.04 17.11
CA ASN A 132 10.46 2.24 17.73
C ASN A 132 9.85 2.57 19.10
N GLN A 133 8.93 1.74 19.61
CA GLN A 133 8.21 1.96 20.87
C GLN A 133 7.39 3.25 20.90
N TRP A 134 7.02 3.76 19.72
CA TRP A 134 6.15 4.92 19.57
C TRP A 134 4.68 4.55 19.57
N LEU A 135 4.33 3.32 19.17
CA LEU A 135 2.99 2.75 19.23
C LEU A 135 3.01 1.49 20.09
N THR A 136 1.90 1.21 20.77
CA THR A 136 1.64 -0.13 21.32
C THR A 136 1.21 -1.07 20.20
N GLU A 137 1.28 -2.38 20.46
CA GLU A 137 0.74 -3.37 19.53
C GLU A 137 -0.77 -3.16 19.27
N GLU A 138 -1.55 -2.84 20.31
CA GLU A 138 -2.99 -2.59 20.20
C GLU A 138 -3.30 -1.39 19.28
N GLU A 139 -2.53 -0.31 19.41
CA GLU A 139 -2.64 0.87 18.55
C GLU A 139 -2.31 0.55 17.09
N SER A 140 -1.23 -0.21 16.87
CA SER A 140 -0.83 -0.64 15.54
C SER A 140 -1.84 -1.57 14.89
N LEU A 141 -2.41 -2.52 15.63
CA LEU A 141 -3.47 -3.41 15.16
C LEU A 141 -4.74 -2.64 14.84
N TRP A 142 -5.12 -1.67 15.67
CA TRP A 142 -6.27 -0.82 15.38
C TRP A 142 -6.07 0.00 14.10
N LEU A 143 -4.95 0.70 13.94
CA LEU A 143 -4.64 1.46 12.72
C LEU A 143 -4.62 0.56 11.47
N GLN A 144 -3.94 -0.59 11.56
CA GLN A 144 -3.89 -1.55 10.46
C GLN A 144 -5.27 -2.12 10.11
N SER A 145 -6.17 -2.32 11.09
CA SER A 145 -7.54 -2.77 10.81
C SER A 145 -8.33 -1.77 9.95
N ARG A 146 -8.16 -0.46 10.19
CA ARG A 146 -8.78 0.60 9.37
C ARG A 146 -8.24 0.59 7.93
N ILE A 147 -6.93 0.38 7.78
CA ILE A 147 -6.28 0.24 6.47
C ILE A 147 -6.75 -1.04 5.76
N TYR A 148 -6.91 -2.13 6.51
CA TYR A 148 -7.37 -3.41 5.99
C TYR A 148 -8.80 -3.34 5.48
N GLU A 149 -9.72 -2.69 6.21
CA GLU A 149 -11.10 -2.47 5.75
C GLU A 149 -11.13 -1.74 4.40
N ARG A 150 -10.35 -0.67 4.24
CA ARG A 150 -10.23 0.04 2.96
C ARG A 150 -9.63 -0.85 1.87
N THR A 151 -8.60 -1.61 2.22
CA THR A 151 -7.94 -2.55 1.29
C THR A 151 -8.94 -3.60 0.80
N HIS A 152 -9.70 -4.21 1.70
CA HIS A 152 -10.72 -5.19 1.37
C HIS A 152 -11.91 -4.59 0.59
N TYR A 153 -12.20 -3.29 0.74
CA TYR A 153 -13.21 -2.60 -0.05
C TYR A 153 -12.79 -2.39 -1.51
N PHE A 154 -11.51 -2.09 -1.75
CA PHE A 154 -11.01 -1.68 -3.07
C PHE A 154 -10.44 -2.81 -3.93
N TYR A 155 -10.07 -3.93 -3.31
CA TYR A 155 -9.38 -5.04 -3.94
C TYR A 155 -10.11 -6.37 -3.67
N ASP A 156 -9.90 -7.35 -4.54
CA ASP A 156 -10.59 -8.65 -4.51
C ASP A 156 -9.68 -9.82 -4.08
N SER A 157 -8.36 -9.58 -3.99
CA SER A 157 -7.38 -10.60 -3.58
C SER A 157 -6.05 -9.97 -3.19
N TRP A 158 -5.23 -10.72 -2.47
CA TRP A 158 -3.83 -10.34 -2.18
C TRP A 158 -3.00 -10.16 -3.45
N THR A 159 -3.25 -10.96 -4.50
CA THR A 159 -2.59 -10.82 -5.81
C THR A 159 -2.93 -9.47 -6.45
N GLN A 160 -4.20 -9.06 -6.43
CA GLN A 160 -4.62 -7.76 -6.96
C GLN A 160 -4.06 -6.61 -6.12
N TYR A 161 -4.07 -6.75 -4.79
CA TYR A 161 -3.46 -5.79 -3.87
C TYR A 161 -1.95 -5.60 -4.14
N PHE A 162 -1.21 -6.71 -4.29
CA PHE A 162 0.21 -6.67 -4.60
C PHE A 162 0.51 -6.08 -5.98
N ALA A 163 -0.30 -6.40 -6.99
CA ALA A 163 -0.17 -5.81 -8.32
C ALA A 163 -0.38 -4.29 -8.27
N ALA A 164 -1.41 -3.83 -7.55
CA ALA A 164 -1.68 -2.42 -7.33
C ALA A 164 -0.54 -1.69 -6.61
N TYR A 165 0.05 -2.30 -5.57
CA TYR A 165 1.24 -1.77 -4.91
C TYR A 165 2.42 -1.67 -5.87
N SER A 166 2.70 -2.74 -6.60
CA SER A 166 3.84 -2.84 -7.50
C SER A 166 3.78 -1.81 -8.62
N LEU A 167 2.59 -1.62 -9.21
CA LEU A 167 2.35 -0.61 -10.24
C LEU A 167 2.34 0.81 -9.65
N GLY A 168 1.86 0.99 -8.42
CA GLY A 168 1.95 2.27 -7.72
C GLY A 168 3.39 2.67 -7.39
N ARG A 169 4.24 1.71 -7.04
CA ARG A 169 5.69 1.93 -6.88
C ARG A 169 6.33 2.37 -8.19
N LEU A 170 6.01 1.70 -9.30
CA LEU A 170 6.49 2.09 -10.62
C LEU A 170 6.02 3.51 -10.99
N TYR A 171 4.76 3.83 -10.73
CA TYR A 171 4.25 5.20 -10.89
C TYR A 171 5.04 6.22 -10.08
N TRP A 172 5.38 5.91 -8.83
CA TRP A 172 6.14 6.79 -7.95
C TRP A 172 7.61 6.93 -8.37
N GLN A 173 8.23 5.88 -8.89
CA GLN A 173 9.62 5.88 -9.36
C GLN A 173 9.78 6.56 -10.73
N ALA A 174 8.70 6.73 -11.49
CA ALA A 174 8.74 7.38 -12.79
C ALA A 174 9.06 8.87 -12.63
N ASP A 175 10.28 9.27 -12.98
CA ASP A 175 10.75 10.64 -12.90
C ASP A 175 10.34 11.46 -14.13
N GLY A 176 9.63 12.57 -13.90
CA GLY A 176 9.33 13.64 -14.85
C GLY A 176 9.19 13.22 -16.33
N ASP A 177 10.06 13.80 -17.16
CA ASP A 177 10.02 13.72 -18.63
C ASP A 177 10.24 12.31 -19.21
N THR A 178 10.65 11.33 -18.38
CA THR A 178 10.89 9.92 -18.80
C THR A 178 9.71 9.00 -18.55
N MET A 179 8.64 9.52 -17.94
CA MET A 179 7.46 8.76 -17.53
C MET A 179 6.79 7.96 -18.66
N GLN A 180 6.85 8.47 -19.89
CA GLN A 180 6.32 7.78 -21.06
C GLN A 180 7.13 6.54 -21.44
N GLU A 181 8.45 6.59 -21.37
CA GLU A 181 9.34 5.45 -21.61
C GLU A 181 9.26 4.44 -20.46
N TYR A 182 9.13 4.94 -19.23
CA TYR A 182 9.05 4.12 -18.02
C TYR A 182 7.77 3.25 -18.00
N PHE A 183 6.61 3.83 -18.34
CA PHE A 183 5.35 3.08 -18.42
C PHE A 183 5.28 2.16 -19.63
N ALA A 184 6.02 2.42 -20.72
CA ALA A 184 6.05 1.51 -21.87
C ALA A 184 6.71 0.15 -21.55
N HIS A 185 7.51 0.07 -20.49
CA HIS A 185 8.25 -1.14 -20.15
C HIS A 185 7.69 -1.90 -18.95
N LEU A 186 7.02 -1.22 -18.00
CA LEU A 186 6.48 -1.82 -16.76
C LEU A 186 7.45 -2.86 -16.14
N LYS A 187 8.75 -2.53 -16.09
CA LYS A 187 9.80 -3.45 -15.63
C LYS A 187 10.09 -3.22 -14.16
N TYR A 188 10.14 -4.31 -13.41
CA TYR A 188 10.66 -4.27 -12.05
C TYR A 188 12.16 -3.98 -12.03
N ASP A 189 12.59 -3.15 -11.09
CA ASP A 189 13.98 -3.16 -10.64
C ASP A 189 14.29 -4.46 -9.87
N ALA A 190 15.55 -4.65 -9.45
CA ALA A 190 15.96 -5.86 -8.73
C ALA A 190 15.13 -6.10 -7.45
N SER A 191 14.73 -5.04 -6.75
CA SER A 191 13.92 -5.14 -5.54
C SER A 191 12.48 -5.55 -5.86
N GLY A 192 11.89 -4.98 -6.91
CA GLY A 192 10.58 -5.38 -7.42
C GLY A 192 10.53 -6.83 -7.87
N ALA A 193 11.57 -7.30 -8.57
CA ALA A 193 11.65 -8.69 -9.00
C ALA A 193 11.73 -9.65 -7.81
N ARG A 194 12.49 -9.30 -6.77
CA ARG A 194 12.55 -10.07 -5.52
C ARG A 194 11.19 -10.12 -4.83
N MET A 195 10.54 -8.96 -4.63
CA MET A 195 9.20 -8.89 -4.04
C MET A 195 8.21 -9.78 -4.78
N PHE A 196 8.19 -9.71 -6.12
CA PHE A 196 7.32 -10.56 -6.92
C PHE A 196 7.59 -12.06 -6.68
N ASN A 197 8.86 -12.45 -6.73
CA ASN A 197 9.27 -13.85 -6.55
C ASN A 197 8.85 -14.40 -5.17
N GLU A 198 9.13 -13.66 -4.10
CA GLU A 198 8.85 -14.10 -2.72
C GLU A 198 7.35 -14.04 -2.38
N LEU A 199 6.65 -12.98 -2.81
CA LEU A 199 5.31 -12.69 -2.32
C LEU A 199 4.19 -13.20 -3.23
N ALA A 200 4.39 -13.28 -4.56
CA ALA A 200 3.27 -13.44 -5.50
C ALA A 200 3.50 -14.37 -6.71
N SER A 201 4.71 -14.87 -6.94
CA SER A 201 5.05 -15.55 -8.21
C SER A 201 4.45 -16.95 -8.39
N THR A 202 4.13 -17.64 -7.29
CA THR A 202 3.69 -19.05 -7.30
C THR A 202 2.53 -19.28 -6.34
N THR A 203 1.90 -20.46 -6.42
CA THR A 203 0.89 -20.90 -5.44
C THR A 203 1.45 -21.13 -4.04
N GLU A 204 2.77 -21.28 -3.91
CA GLU A 204 3.47 -21.45 -2.63
C GLU A 204 3.99 -20.12 -2.05
N SER A 205 3.88 -19.02 -2.81
CA SER A 205 4.32 -17.70 -2.37
C SER A 205 3.47 -17.17 -1.23
N TYR A 206 4.02 -16.26 -0.42
CA TYR A 206 3.41 -15.80 0.83
C TYR A 206 1.92 -15.41 0.69
N TYR A 207 1.57 -14.58 -0.30
CA TYR A 207 0.19 -14.14 -0.47
C TYR A 207 -0.77 -15.24 -0.94
N ALA A 208 -0.27 -16.27 -1.62
CA ALA A 208 -1.10 -17.40 -2.03
C ALA A 208 -1.50 -18.31 -0.86
N GLN A 209 -0.76 -18.23 0.26
CA GLN A 209 -1.00 -19.00 1.47
C GLN A 209 -1.93 -18.28 2.47
N LEU A 210 -2.26 -17.00 2.21
CA LEU A 210 -3.11 -16.19 3.09
C LEU A 210 -4.55 -16.13 2.57
N PRO A 211 -5.57 -16.23 3.44
CA PRO A 211 -6.94 -16.00 3.01
C PRO A 211 -7.17 -14.53 2.68
N TRP A 212 -7.98 -14.26 1.67
CA TRP A 212 -8.57 -12.94 1.43
C TRP A 212 -10.01 -12.94 1.97
N ARG A 213 -10.22 -12.31 3.11
CA ARG A 213 -11.52 -12.28 3.80
C ARG A 213 -11.63 -11.05 4.69
N PRO A 214 -12.84 -10.57 5.02
CA PRO A 214 -12.98 -9.55 6.05
C PRO A 214 -12.49 -10.07 7.41
N LEU A 215 -12.14 -9.14 8.30
CA LEU A 215 -11.91 -9.45 9.70
C LEU A 215 -13.25 -9.89 10.34
N ASN A 216 -13.18 -10.91 11.18
CA ASN A 216 -14.27 -11.38 12.02
C ASN A 216 -14.51 -10.44 13.20
N GLU A 217 -13.44 -9.88 13.77
CA GLU A 217 -13.50 -8.98 14.93
C GLU A 217 -12.70 -7.71 14.68
N GLN A 218 -13.35 -6.55 14.81
CA GLN A 218 -12.68 -5.26 14.77
C GLN A 218 -12.09 -4.93 16.15
N PRO A 219 -10.81 -4.49 16.22
CA PRO A 219 -10.22 -4.07 17.48
C PRO A 219 -10.91 -2.80 17.99
N THR A 220 -10.99 -2.66 19.31
CA THR A 220 -11.54 -1.45 19.93
C THR A 220 -10.59 -0.28 19.72
N CYS A 221 -11.11 0.91 19.42
CA CYS A 221 -10.27 2.12 19.27
C CYS A 221 -9.61 2.48 20.61
N PRO A 222 -8.26 2.50 20.69
CA PRO A 222 -7.56 2.90 21.90
C PRO A 222 -7.85 4.36 22.27
N GLU A 223 -7.94 4.66 23.56
CA GLU A 223 -8.21 6.02 24.07
C GLU A 223 -7.23 7.07 23.50
N THR A 224 -5.98 6.67 23.33
CA THR A 224 -4.87 7.47 22.79
C THR A 224 -5.01 7.81 21.30
N LEU A 225 -5.90 7.13 20.56
CA LEU A 225 -6.12 7.35 19.13
C LEU A 225 -7.51 7.92 18.81
N LYS A 226 -8.32 8.25 19.82
CA LYS A 226 -9.66 8.85 19.61
C LYS A 226 -9.64 10.13 18.77
N GLY A 227 -8.56 10.91 18.87
CA GLY A 227 -8.38 12.15 18.10
C GLY A 227 -8.18 11.95 16.58
N VAL A 228 -7.93 10.72 16.14
CA VAL A 228 -7.77 10.32 14.73
C VAL A 228 -8.69 9.15 14.38
N SER A 229 -9.82 9.02 15.10
CA SER A 229 -10.74 7.88 15.00
C SER A 229 -11.56 7.81 13.71
N ASP A 230 -11.55 8.88 12.92
CA ASP A 230 -12.16 8.97 11.58
C ASP A 230 -11.27 8.35 10.47
N LEU A 231 -10.10 7.84 10.84
CA LEU A 231 -9.32 6.91 10.04
C LEU A 231 -10.11 5.68 9.58
#